data_AF-W1WMW6-F1
#
_entry.id   AF-W1WMW6-F1
#
_cell.length_a   1.000
_cell.length_b   1.000
_cell.length_c   1.000
_cell.angle_alpha   90.00
_cell.angle_beta   90.00
_cell.angle_gamma   90.00
#
_symmetry.space_group_name_H-M   'P 1'
#
loop_
_entity.id
_entity.type
_entity.pdbx_description
1 polymer ?
#
loop_
_entity_poly.entity_id
_entity_poly.type
_entity_poly.pdbx_seq_one_letter_code
_entity_poly.pdbx_strand_id
1 'polypeptide(L)'
;MHVDMDAFFASIEQLDHPEYKGHPVIVGGLSSRGVVATCSYEARKFGVHSAMPISRAKKLCPDGIYVYPRMDRYKEVSHQIFSIMKEFTPHIEPLSIDEAFLEVSGMSTMYSGPKALGRAIK
;
A
#
# COMPACT_ATOMS: atom_id res chain seq x y z
N MET A 1 -8.54 9.65 13.14
CA MET A 1 -7.15 9.29 12.76
C MET A 1 -7.16 8.75 11.35
N HIS A 2 -6.21 9.13 10.50
CA HIS A 2 -6.08 8.55 9.15
C HIS A 2 -5.05 7.43 9.16
N VAL A 3 -5.36 6.30 8.52
CA VAL A 3 -4.46 5.16 8.30
C VAL A 3 -4.39 4.93 6.79
N ASP A 4 -3.15 4.80 6.28
CA ASP A 4 -2.82 4.63 4.87
C ASP A 4 -1.64 3.64 4.78
N MET A 5 -1.78 2.60 3.95
CA MET A 5 -0.73 1.59 3.77
C MET A 5 0.26 1.97 2.67
N ASP A 6 1.51 2.13 3.11
CA ASP A 6 2.64 2.45 2.24
C ASP A 6 2.86 1.43 1.10
N ALA A 7 2.86 1.94 -0.14
CA ALA A 7 3.15 1.19 -1.35
C ALA A 7 2.35 -0.13 -1.48
N PHE A 8 1.08 -0.11 -1.03
CA PHE A 8 0.28 -1.28 -0.69
C PHE A 8 0.42 -2.48 -1.64
N PHE A 9 0.16 -2.32 -2.95
CA PHE A 9 0.25 -3.46 -3.86
C PHE A 9 1.67 -4.00 -4.00
N ALA A 10 2.67 -3.11 -4.14
CA ALA A 10 4.06 -3.53 -4.27
C ALA A 10 4.56 -4.23 -3.00
N SER A 11 4.12 -3.77 -1.82
CA SER A 11 4.40 -4.41 -0.54
C SER A 11 3.79 -5.82 -0.46
N ILE A 12 2.57 -6.03 -0.97
CA ILE A 12 1.96 -7.36 -1.06
C ILE A 12 2.71 -8.26 -2.05
N GLU A 13 3.14 -7.72 -3.19
CA GLU A 13 3.92 -8.50 -4.15
C GLU A 13 5.26 -8.95 -3.56
N GLN A 14 5.94 -8.10 -2.79
CA GLN A 14 7.17 -8.46 -2.07
C GLN A 14 6.93 -9.40 -0.88
N LEU A 15 5.74 -9.38 -0.28
CA LEU A 15 5.35 -10.33 0.76
C LEU A 15 5.15 -11.73 0.19
N ASP A 16 4.42 -11.84 -0.93
CA ASP A 16 4.09 -13.11 -1.57
C ASP A 16 5.29 -13.69 -2.37
N HIS A 17 6.23 -12.84 -2.82
CA HIS A 17 7.44 -13.22 -3.56
C HIS A 17 8.69 -12.69 -2.84
N PRO A 18 9.25 -13.44 -1.88
CA PRO A 18 10.39 -13.00 -1.09
C PRO A 18 11.61 -12.57 -1.92
N GLU A 19 11.78 -13.13 -3.12
CA GLU A 19 12.82 -12.77 -4.08
C GLU A 19 12.71 -11.34 -4.62
N TYR A 20 11.52 -10.72 -4.56
CA TYR A 20 11.31 -9.33 -5.00
C TYR A 20 11.77 -8.30 -3.96
N LYS A 21 12.00 -8.73 -2.72
CA LYS A 21 12.41 -7.85 -1.63
C LYS A 21 13.78 -7.22 -1.94
N GLY A 22 13.90 -5.91 -1.74
CA GLY A 22 15.12 -5.17 -2.07
C GLY A 22 15.30 -4.86 -3.56
N HIS A 23 14.36 -5.27 -4.42
CA HIS A 23 14.38 -4.99 -5.84
C HIS A 23 13.28 -4.00 -6.25
N PRO A 24 13.47 -3.22 -7.33
CA PRO A 24 12.44 -2.32 -7.86
C PRO A 24 11.23 -3.10 -8.37
N VAL A 25 10.13 -3.12 -7.61
CA VAL A 25 8.83 -3.66 -8.03
C VAL A 25 7.90 -2.53 -8.51
N ILE A 26 7.28 -2.73 -9.67
CA ILE A 26 6.34 -1.81 -10.31
C ILE A 26 5.06 -2.59 -10.66
N VAL A 27 3.94 -2.20 -10.07
CA VAL A 27 2.62 -2.81 -10.31
C VAL A 27 1.84 -1.88 -11.24
N GLY A 28 1.29 -2.39 -12.35
CA GLY A 28 0.49 -1.55 -13.24
C GLY A 28 0.06 -2.22 -14.53
N GLY A 29 -0.59 -1.44 -15.39
CA GLY A 29 -0.91 -1.89 -16.74
C GLY A 29 0.37 -1.99 -17.57
N LEU A 30 0.72 -3.19 -18.05
CA LEU A 30 1.96 -3.41 -18.81
C LEU A 30 1.82 -3.23 -20.33
N SER A 31 0.64 -2.85 -20.81
CA SER A 31 0.40 -2.50 -22.21
C SER A 31 1.03 -1.14 -22.57
N SER A 32 1.14 -0.82 -23.86
CA SER A 32 1.72 0.45 -24.32
C SER A 32 0.99 1.71 -23.80
N ARG A 33 -0.29 1.58 -23.45
CA ARG A 33 -1.12 2.66 -22.86
C ARG A 33 -1.32 2.51 -21.36
N GLY A 34 -0.68 1.52 -20.74
CA GLY A 34 -0.79 1.26 -19.32
C GLY A 34 -0.03 2.27 -18.47
N VAL A 35 -0.43 2.35 -17.20
CA VAL A 35 0.16 3.23 -16.20
C VAL A 35 0.59 2.43 -14.98
N VAL A 36 1.55 2.96 -14.24
CA VAL A 36 1.95 2.47 -12.92
C VAL A 36 0.80 2.72 -11.95
N ALA A 37 0.26 1.67 -11.35
CA ALA A 37 -0.72 1.78 -10.27
C ALA A 37 -0.01 2.17 -8.97
N THR A 38 1.06 1.46 -8.63
CA THR A 38 1.96 1.80 -7.52
C THR A 38 3.34 1.16 -7.74
N CYS A 39 4.31 1.55 -6.92
CA CYS A 39 5.65 0.99 -6.98
C CYS A 39 6.33 0.99 -5.60
N SER A 40 7.24 0.03 -5.45
CA SER A 40 8.10 -0.13 -4.28
C SER A 40 9.00 1.09 -4.04
N TYR A 41 9.51 1.23 -2.82
CA TYR A 41 10.47 2.29 -2.49
C TYR A 41 11.75 2.20 -3.32
N GLU A 42 12.19 0.98 -3.65
CA GLU A 42 13.33 0.73 -4.52
C GLU A 42 13.12 1.31 -5.91
N ALA A 43 11.93 1.16 -6.48
CA ALA A 43 11.57 1.76 -7.78
C ALA A 43 11.45 3.29 -7.70
N ARG A 44 10.96 3.84 -6.58
CA ARG A 44 10.87 5.30 -6.37
C ARG A 44 12.24 5.98 -6.43
N LYS A 45 13.33 5.29 -6.05
CA LYS A 45 14.70 5.82 -6.17
C LYS A 45 15.12 6.10 -7.62
N PHE A 46 14.52 5.40 -8.59
CA PHE A 46 14.72 5.64 -10.03
C PHE A 46 13.75 6.71 -10.59
N GLY A 47 12.94 7.32 -9.74
CA GLY A 47 11.94 8.32 -10.12
C GLY A 47 10.62 7.74 -10.62
N VAL A 48 10.40 6.42 -10.49
CA VAL A 48 9.10 5.80 -10.81
C VAL A 48 8.07 6.21 -9.74
N HIS A 49 6.85 6.53 -10.16
CA HIS A 49 5.75 6.89 -9.27
C HIS A 49 4.40 6.48 -9.86
N SER A 50 3.35 6.49 -9.04
CA SER A 50 1.98 6.19 -9.46
C SER A 50 1.50 7.15 -10.57
N ALA A 51 0.56 6.67 -11.39
CA ALA A 51 0.03 7.35 -12.58
C ALA A 51 1.07 7.65 -13.70
N MET A 52 2.33 7.22 -13.54
CA MET A 52 3.33 7.32 -14.60
C MET A 52 2.99 6.36 -15.76
N PRO A 53 3.12 6.79 -17.03
CA PRO A 53 3.05 5.87 -18.17
C PRO A 53 4.07 4.73 -18.04
N ILE A 54 3.66 3.49 -18.27
CA ILE A 54 4.55 2.33 -18.08
C ILE A 54 5.76 2.37 -19.03
N SER A 55 5.59 2.97 -20.20
CA SER A 55 6.67 3.20 -21.16
C SER A 55 7.75 4.14 -20.64
N ARG A 56 7.39 5.11 -19.78
CA ARG A 56 8.35 5.99 -19.09
C ARG A 56 9.00 5.26 -17.93
N ALA A 57 8.23 4.48 -17.16
CA ALA A 57 8.76 3.68 -16.05
C ALA A 57 9.85 2.71 -16.55
N LYS A 58 9.61 2.00 -17.67
CA LYS A 58 10.60 1.10 -18.31
C LYS A 58 11.87 1.79 -18.77
N LYS A 59 11.82 3.09 -19.09
CA LYS A 59 13.02 3.87 -19.42
C LYS A 59 13.80 4.28 -18.18
N LEU A 60 13.12 4.56 -17.07
CA LEU A 60 13.74 4.97 -15.81
C LEU A 60 14.31 3.79 -15.03
N CYS A 61 13.63 2.65 -15.08
CA CYS A 61 13.98 1.43 -14.34
C CYS A 61 13.88 0.21 -15.26
N PRO A 62 14.80 0.05 -16.23
CA PRO A 62 14.72 -1.02 -17.23
C PRO A 62 14.78 -2.42 -16.61
N ASP A 63 15.55 -2.58 -15.53
CA ASP A 63 15.71 -3.85 -14.80
C ASP A 63 14.66 -4.05 -13.69
N GLY A 64 13.60 -3.23 -13.68
CA GLY A 64 12.52 -3.34 -12.71
C GLY A 64 11.68 -4.60 -12.91
N ILE A 65 11.10 -5.09 -11.81
CA ILE A 65 10.15 -6.20 -11.78
C ILE A 65 8.77 -5.61 -12.06
N TYR A 66 8.24 -5.89 -13.25
CA TYR A 66 6.95 -5.39 -13.71
C TYR A 66 5.88 -6.46 -13.60
N VAL A 67 4.83 -6.20 -12.82
CA VAL A 67 3.75 -7.16 -12.57
C VAL A 67 2.38 -6.54 -12.84
N TYR A 68 1.45 -7.38 -13.32
CA TYR A 68 0.05 -6.99 -13.44
C TYR A 68 -0.63 -6.99 -12.05
N PRO A 69 -1.58 -6.07 -11.79
CA PRO A 69 -2.30 -6.03 -10.52
C PRO A 69 -3.08 -7.32 -10.24
N ARG A 70 -2.87 -7.90 -9.05
CA ARG A 70 -3.64 -9.04 -8.50
C ARG A 70 -4.74 -8.54 -7.57
N MET A 71 -5.74 -7.85 -8.12
CA MET A 71 -6.76 -7.11 -7.33
C MET A 71 -7.49 -7.95 -6.28
N ASP A 72 -7.78 -9.22 -6.56
CA ASP A 72 -8.45 -10.11 -5.60
C ASP A 72 -7.57 -10.38 -4.37
N ARG A 73 -6.26 -10.58 -4.58
CA ARG A 73 -5.28 -10.73 -3.50
C ARG A 73 -5.16 -9.45 -2.68
N TYR A 74 -5.16 -8.29 -3.33
CA TYR A 74 -5.06 -7.01 -2.62
C TYR A 74 -6.30 -6.75 -1.75
N LYS A 75 -7.49 -7.12 -2.23
CA LYS A 75 -8.73 -7.06 -1.44
C LYS A 75 -8.73 -8.03 -0.26
N GLU A 76 -8.18 -9.24 -0.44
CA GLU A 76 -8.05 -10.20 0.65
C GLU A 76 -7.20 -9.64 1.80
N VAL A 77 -6.02 -9.08 1.48
CA VAL A 77 -5.14 -8.46 2.49
C VAL A 77 -5.79 -7.20 3.08
N SER A 78 -6.46 -6.39 2.26
CA SER A 78 -7.24 -5.25 2.75
C SER A 78 -8.26 -5.66 3.80
N HIS A 79 -9.06 -6.71 3.56
CA HIS A 79 -10.04 -7.20 4.54
C HIS A 79 -9.39 -7.66 5.85
N GLN A 80 -8.21 -8.26 5.80
CA GLN A 80 -7.47 -8.65 7.00
C GLN A 80 -7.05 -7.41 7.80
N ILE A 81 -6.51 -6.38 7.14
CA ILE A 81 -6.11 -5.12 7.79
C ILE A 81 -7.32 -4.39 8.37
N PHE A 82 -8.42 -4.28 7.63
CA PHE A 82 -9.66 -3.68 8.13
C PHE A 82 -10.26 -4.48 9.30
N SER A 83 -10.09 -5.80 9.33
CA SER A 83 -10.49 -6.62 10.49
C SER A 83 -9.67 -6.26 11.73
N ILE A 84 -8.35 -6.07 11.59
CA ILE A 84 -7.48 -5.61 12.68
C ILE A 84 -7.89 -4.20 13.14
N MET A 85 -8.14 -3.27 12.22
CA MET A 85 -8.57 -1.91 12.57
C MET A 85 -9.88 -1.89 13.39
N LYS A 86 -10.80 -2.82 13.13
CA LYS A 86 -12.06 -2.97 13.89
C LYS A 86 -11.85 -3.37 15.34
N GLU A 87 -10.72 -3.98 15.69
CA GLU A 87 -10.37 -4.30 17.08
C GLU A 87 -10.08 -3.04 17.90
N PHE A 88 -9.67 -1.96 17.25
CA PHE A 88 -9.47 -0.67 17.89
C PHE A 88 -10.80 0.07 18.01
N THR A 89 -11.49 0.28 16.89
CA THR A 89 -12.75 1.06 16.89
C THR A 89 -13.77 0.45 15.92
N PRO A 90 -15.07 0.39 16.29
CA PRO A 90 -16.12 0.00 15.35
C PRO A 90 -16.45 1.11 14.34
N HIS A 91 -15.97 2.34 14.57
CA HIS A 91 -16.26 3.51 13.75
C HIS A 91 -15.13 3.74 12.74
N ILE A 92 -15.26 3.10 11.57
CA ILE A 92 -14.30 3.16 10.47
C ILE A 92 -15.01 3.65 9.22
N GLU A 93 -14.42 4.64 8.56
CA GLU A 93 -14.84 5.15 7.25
C GLU A 93 -13.76 4.80 6.21
N PRO A 94 -13.95 3.74 5.40
CA PRO A 94 -13.03 3.38 4.32
C PRO A 94 -13.03 4.44 3.22
N LEU A 95 -11.85 4.86 2.76
CA LEU A 95 -11.69 5.74 1.59
C LEU A 95 -11.31 4.94 0.33
N SER A 96 -10.49 3.91 0.52
CA SER A 96 -10.01 3.02 -0.54
C SER A 96 -9.81 1.60 0.02
N ILE A 97 -9.16 0.72 -0.75
CA ILE A 97 -8.77 -0.60 -0.25
C ILE A 97 -7.59 -0.56 0.72
N ASP A 98 -6.88 0.56 0.79
CA ASP A 98 -5.70 0.73 1.62
C ASP A 98 -5.73 1.93 2.57
N GLU A 99 -6.85 2.66 2.61
CA GLU A 99 -6.99 3.88 3.40
C GLU A 99 -8.33 3.92 4.17
N ALA A 100 -8.28 4.43 5.40
CA ALA A 100 -9.48 4.67 6.21
C ALA A 100 -9.30 5.77 7.25
N PHE A 101 -10.41 6.42 7.60
CA PHE A 101 -10.52 7.19 8.84
C PHE A 101 -11.06 6.32 9.97
N LEU A 102 -10.37 6.35 11.10
CA LEU A 102 -10.78 5.73 12.35
C LEU A 102 -11.22 6.81 13.32
N GLU A 103 -12.39 6.67 13.92
CA GLU A 103 -12.76 7.53 15.04
C GLU A 103 -12.14 7.03 16.35
N VAL A 104 -11.42 7.93 17.01
CA VAL A 104 -10.53 7.68 18.15
C VAL A 104 -10.87 8.54 19.37
N SER A 105 -11.97 9.30 19.33
CA SER A 105 -12.48 10.01 20.51
C SER A 105 -12.67 9.06 21.68
N GLY A 106 -12.20 9.45 22.87
CA GLY A 106 -12.27 8.64 24.09
C GLY A 106 -11.18 7.57 24.25
N MET A 107 -10.31 7.36 23.26
CA MET A 107 -9.20 6.39 23.36
C MET A 107 -8.01 6.86 24.22
N SER A 108 -8.02 8.11 24.68
CA SER A 108 -6.99 8.68 25.55
C SER A 108 -6.89 8.02 26.94
N THR A 109 -7.89 7.21 27.32
CA THR A 109 -7.87 6.42 28.56
C THR A 109 -7.11 5.10 28.41
N MET A 110 -7.00 4.55 27.19
CA MET A 110 -6.26 3.31 26.89
C MET A 110 -4.87 3.56 26.33
N TYR A 111 -4.67 4.71 25.66
CA TYR A 111 -3.39 5.10 25.08
C TYR A 111 -3.00 6.49 25.55
N SER A 112 -1.71 6.73 25.77
CA SER A 112 -1.17 8.03 26.20
C SER A 112 -1.32 9.18 25.17
N GLY A 113 -2.04 8.93 24.07
CA GLY A 113 -2.40 9.91 23.06
C GLY A 113 -2.43 9.33 21.64
N PRO A 114 -2.79 10.14 20.62
CA PRO A 114 -2.92 9.70 19.23
C PRO A 114 -1.67 9.04 18.67
N LYS A 115 -0.48 9.48 19.08
CA LYS A 115 0.79 8.88 18.64
C LYS A 115 1.00 7.46 19.18
N ALA A 116 0.61 7.21 20.43
CA ALA A 116 0.71 5.88 21.03
C ALA A 116 -0.30 4.93 20.39
N LEU A 117 -1.52 5.41 20.14
CA LEU A 117 -2.53 4.66 19.40
C LEU A 117 -2.06 4.31 17.99
N GLY A 118 -1.53 5.27 17.23
CA GLY A 118 -1.02 5.02 15.89
C GLY A 118 0.13 4.00 15.84
N ARG A 119 0.94 3.92 16.90
CA ARG A 119 1.98 2.88 17.05
C ARG A 119 1.44 1.52 17.43
N ALA A 120 0.29 1.44 18.08
CA ALA A 120 -0.34 0.18 18.42
C ALA A 120 -1.06 -0.44 17.21
N ILE A 121 -1.56 0.41 16.31
CA ILE A 121 -2.20 -0.01 15.05
C ILE A 121 -1.16 -0.52 14.02
N LYS A 122 0.06 0.02 14.03
CA LYS A 122 1.15 -0.33 13.11
C LYS A 122 1.95 -1.55 13.59
#